data_AF-A0A377K2C4-F1
#
_entry.id   AF-A0A377K2C4-F1
#
_cell.length_a   1.000
_cell.length_b   1.000
_cell.length_c   1.000
_cell.angle_alpha   90.00
_cell.angle_beta   90.00
_cell.angle_gamma   90.00
#
_symmetry.space_group_name_H-M   'P 1'
#
loop_
_entity.id
_entity.type
_entity.pdbx_description
1 polymer ?
#
loop_
_entity_poly.entity_id
_entity_poly.type
_entity_poly.pdbx_seq_one_letter_code
_entity_poly.pdbx_strand_id
1 'polypeptide(L)'
;MILQLSLRFYPEWLTRGKGAVNYLSVPEFPTDSKNGSFLFPGGYIENADLSSYRPITSHSDEYLIKGIQESAKHSWYKDEAPQAPWEGTTIPAYDGWSDDGKYSWVKSPTFYGKTVEVGPLANMLVKLAAGRESTQNKLNEIVAIYQKLTGNTLEVAQLHSTLGRIIGRTVHCCELQDILQNQYSALITNIGKGDHTTFVKPNIPATGEFKGVGFLEAPRGMLSHWMVIKDGIISNYQAVVPSTWNSGPRNFNDDVGPYEQSLVGTPVADPNKPLEVVRTIHSFDPCMACAVHVVDADGNEVVSVKVL
;
A
#
# COMPACT_ATOMS: atom_id res chain seq x y z
N MET A 1 7.61 22.82 8.75
CA MET A 1 8.26 23.82 7.87
C MET A 1 8.22 23.42 6.38
N ILE A 2 8.75 22.26 5.96
CA ILE A 2 8.79 21.87 4.52
C ILE A 2 7.40 21.68 3.89
N LEU A 3 6.47 21.00 4.59
CA LEU A 3 5.09 20.83 4.08
C LEU A 3 4.37 22.17 3.92
N GLN A 4 4.58 23.10 4.86
CA GLN A 4 3.96 24.43 4.84
C GLN A 4 4.42 25.25 3.64
N LEU A 5 5.71 25.20 3.31
CA LEU A 5 6.26 25.83 2.11
C LEU A 5 5.70 25.18 0.85
N SER A 6 5.61 23.84 0.83
CA SER A 6 5.11 23.11 -0.34
C SER A 6 3.65 23.48 -0.64
N LEU A 7 2.78 23.47 0.38
CA LEU A 7 1.37 23.81 0.19
C LEU A 7 1.15 25.27 -0.25
N ARG A 8 1.95 26.22 0.25
CA ARG A 8 1.83 27.63 -0.13
C ARG A 8 2.26 27.89 -1.58
N PHE A 9 3.38 27.31 -2.00
CA PHE A 9 4.02 27.67 -3.27
C PHE A 9 3.66 26.77 -4.45
N TYR A 10 3.00 25.63 -4.20
CA TYR A 10 2.67 24.65 -5.25
C TYR A 10 1.18 24.24 -5.27
N PRO A 11 0.21 25.17 -5.23
CA PRO A 11 -1.22 24.84 -5.13
C PRO A 11 -1.73 24.02 -6.32
N GLU A 12 -1.15 24.20 -7.50
CA GLU A 12 -1.44 23.44 -8.71
C GLU A 12 -1.11 21.93 -8.60
N TRP A 13 -0.30 21.51 -7.62
CA TRP A 13 -0.02 20.09 -7.35
C TRP A 13 -1.13 19.40 -6.55
N LEU A 14 -2.18 20.14 -6.15
CA LEU A 14 -3.43 19.60 -5.61
C LEU A 14 -4.43 19.19 -6.70
N THR A 15 -4.18 19.55 -7.98
CA THR A 15 -5.13 19.30 -9.08
C THR A 15 -4.65 18.24 -10.08
N ARG A 16 -3.52 17.59 -9.80
CA ARG A 16 -2.90 16.55 -10.66
C ARG A 16 -2.33 15.39 -9.84
N GLY A 17 -1.98 14.29 -10.50
CA GLY A 17 -1.34 13.13 -9.85
C GLY A 17 -2.29 12.14 -9.19
N LYS A 18 -3.57 12.14 -9.58
CA LYS A 18 -4.54 11.11 -9.19
C LYS A 18 -4.15 9.79 -9.84
N GLY A 19 -3.81 8.77 -9.03
CA GLY A 19 -3.38 7.47 -9.53
C GLY A 19 -4.52 6.45 -9.67
N ALA A 20 -5.50 6.50 -8.77
CA ALA A 20 -6.66 5.60 -8.83
C ALA A 20 -7.93 6.30 -8.34
N VAL A 21 -9.05 5.61 -8.48
CA VAL A 21 -10.33 5.93 -7.82
C VAL A 21 -10.69 4.93 -6.73
N ASN A 22 -9.98 3.81 -6.62
CA ASN A 22 -10.21 2.79 -5.59
C ASN A 22 -9.04 2.81 -4.60
N TYR A 23 -9.35 2.69 -3.32
CA TYR A 23 -8.37 2.77 -2.23
C TYR A 23 -8.55 1.63 -1.25
N LEU A 24 -7.44 1.08 -0.76
CA LEU A 24 -7.46 -0.03 0.19
C LEU A 24 -6.39 0.15 1.26
N SER A 25 -6.79 -0.06 2.52
CA SER A 25 -5.91 -0.14 3.69
C SER A 25 -6.42 -1.20 4.66
N VAL A 26 -5.53 -1.84 5.41
CA VAL A 26 -5.90 -2.81 6.44
C VAL A 26 -5.91 -2.16 7.82
N PRO A 27 -6.72 -2.67 8.77
CA PRO A 27 -6.65 -2.19 10.15
C PRO A 27 -5.30 -2.57 10.75
N GLU A 28 -4.80 -1.79 11.72
CA GLU A 28 -3.46 -1.99 12.27
C GLU A 28 -3.37 -1.67 13.77
N PHE A 29 -2.33 -2.21 14.41
CA PHE A 29 -2.05 -2.15 15.84
C PHE A 29 -3.09 -2.92 16.66
N PRO A 30 -3.10 -4.27 16.58
CA PRO A 30 -3.99 -5.11 17.38
C PRO A 30 -3.67 -4.98 18.87
N THR A 31 -4.69 -5.03 19.73
CA THR A 31 -4.53 -4.80 21.18
C THR A 31 -5.17 -5.87 22.06
N ASP A 32 -5.86 -6.86 21.48
CA ASP A 32 -6.43 -7.98 22.23
C ASP A 32 -5.60 -9.27 22.13
N SER A 33 -6.01 -10.28 22.91
CA SER A 33 -5.36 -11.59 22.94
C SER A 33 -5.73 -12.53 21.78
N LYS A 34 -6.44 -12.01 20.76
CA LYS A 34 -7.02 -12.78 19.65
C LYS A 34 -6.74 -12.15 18.28
N ASN A 35 -5.62 -11.43 18.16
CA ASN A 35 -5.14 -10.80 16.92
C ASN A 35 -6.13 -9.77 16.32
N GLY A 36 -6.86 -9.06 17.17
CA GLY A 36 -7.84 -8.05 16.77
C GLY A 36 -7.79 -6.78 17.61
N SER A 37 -8.92 -6.07 17.69
CA SER A 37 -9.07 -4.80 18.41
C SER A 37 -8.04 -3.76 17.99
N PHE A 38 -8.04 -3.45 16.69
CA PHE A 38 -7.08 -2.55 16.06
C PHE A 38 -7.30 -1.08 16.43
N LEU A 39 -6.21 -0.34 16.66
CA LEU A 39 -6.28 1.11 16.95
C LEU A 39 -6.53 1.95 15.70
N PHE A 40 -5.98 1.52 14.55
CA PHE A 40 -6.28 2.12 13.26
C PHE A 40 -7.28 1.27 12.49
N PRO A 41 -8.35 1.89 11.93
CA PRO A 41 -9.29 1.19 11.08
C PRO A 41 -8.73 0.94 9.69
N GLY A 42 -9.26 -0.08 9.01
CA GLY A 42 -9.03 -0.36 7.60
C GLY A 42 -10.34 -0.39 6.80
N GLY A 43 -10.22 -0.49 5.49
CA GLY A 43 -11.38 -0.49 4.60
C GLY A 43 -11.03 -0.39 3.13
N TYR A 44 -12.08 -0.46 2.33
CA TYR A 44 -12.05 -0.32 0.88
C TYR A 44 -12.99 0.80 0.44
N ILE A 45 -12.47 1.73 -0.35
CA ILE A 45 -13.23 2.81 -1.00
C ILE A 45 -13.26 2.50 -2.48
N GLU A 46 -14.45 2.50 -3.07
CA GLU A 46 -14.64 2.33 -4.51
C GLU A 46 -15.07 3.66 -5.14
N ASN A 47 -14.57 3.95 -6.35
CA ASN A 47 -14.95 5.13 -7.14
C ASN A 47 -14.83 6.49 -6.40
N ALA A 48 -13.87 6.61 -5.48
CA ALA A 48 -13.60 7.76 -4.63
C ALA A 48 -14.80 8.19 -3.75
N ASP A 49 -15.78 7.31 -3.53
CA ASP A 49 -16.93 7.56 -2.68
C ASP A 49 -16.66 7.10 -1.24
N LEU A 50 -16.34 8.07 -0.37
CA LEU A 50 -16.11 7.80 1.05
C LEU A 50 -17.40 7.41 1.79
N SER A 51 -18.58 7.80 1.29
CA SER A 51 -19.85 7.56 1.98
C SER A 51 -20.29 6.09 1.95
N SER A 52 -19.88 5.35 0.92
CA SER A 52 -20.17 3.94 0.73
C SER A 52 -18.96 3.03 0.97
N TYR A 53 -17.95 3.52 1.71
CA TYR A 53 -16.76 2.71 1.99
C TYR A 53 -17.15 1.42 2.75
N ARG A 54 -16.40 0.34 2.50
CA ARG A 54 -16.56 -0.93 3.21
C ARG A 54 -15.51 -1.04 4.31
N PRO A 55 -15.89 -1.08 5.60
CA PRO A 55 -14.94 -1.31 6.69
C PRO A 55 -14.30 -2.70 6.61
N ILE A 56 -13.03 -2.78 6.98
CA ILE A 56 -12.31 -4.03 7.23
C ILE A 56 -11.79 -3.97 8.67
N THR A 57 -12.29 -4.85 9.53
CA THR A 57 -12.00 -4.84 10.97
C THR A 57 -11.24 -6.07 11.45
N SER A 58 -10.95 -7.01 10.54
CA SER A 58 -10.25 -8.26 10.83
C SER A 58 -9.25 -8.58 9.72
N HIS A 59 -8.08 -9.06 10.09
CA HIS A 59 -7.11 -9.63 9.14
C HIS A 59 -7.55 -10.99 8.57
N SER A 60 -8.63 -11.58 9.10
CA SER A 60 -9.26 -12.79 8.57
C SER A 60 -10.50 -12.50 7.71
N ASP A 61 -10.72 -11.25 7.28
CA ASP A 61 -11.87 -10.90 6.44
C ASP A 61 -11.80 -11.61 5.08
N GLU A 62 -12.75 -12.53 4.84
CA GLU A 62 -12.78 -13.31 3.60
C GLU A 62 -12.95 -12.47 2.34
N TYR A 63 -13.61 -11.31 2.42
CA TYR A 63 -13.76 -10.44 1.26
C TYR A 63 -12.43 -9.83 0.86
N LEU A 64 -11.63 -9.40 1.83
CA LEU A 64 -10.27 -8.93 1.58
C LEU A 64 -9.43 -10.06 0.97
N ILE A 65 -9.45 -11.23 1.59
CA ILE A 65 -8.63 -12.37 1.18
C ILE A 65 -8.99 -12.85 -0.23
N LYS A 66 -10.28 -13.03 -0.53
CA LYS A 66 -10.75 -13.55 -1.83
C LYS A 66 -10.61 -12.55 -2.98
N GLY A 67 -10.48 -11.25 -2.67
CA GLY A 67 -10.42 -10.20 -3.69
C GLY A 67 -9.06 -10.02 -4.33
N ILE A 68 -7.96 -10.42 -3.66
CA ILE A 68 -6.60 -10.11 -4.09
C ILE A 68 -6.12 -11.12 -5.14
N GLN A 69 -5.67 -10.62 -6.29
CA GLN A 69 -5.05 -11.42 -7.36
C GLN A 69 -3.88 -10.66 -7.99
N GLU A 70 -2.95 -11.37 -8.62
CA GLU A 70 -1.85 -10.78 -9.41
C GLU A 70 -1.80 -11.37 -10.82
N SER A 71 -1.55 -10.53 -11.83
CA SER A 71 -1.29 -10.95 -13.22
C SER A 71 0.17 -10.65 -13.61
N ALA A 72 0.69 -11.40 -14.57
CA ALA A 72 2.01 -11.16 -15.17
C ALA A 72 1.97 -10.98 -16.69
N LYS A 73 0.82 -10.60 -17.27
CA LYS A 73 0.69 -10.35 -18.73
C LYS A 73 1.79 -9.40 -19.23
N HIS A 74 1.95 -8.25 -18.58
CA HIS A 74 2.98 -7.24 -18.90
C HIS A 74 4.23 -7.31 -18.01
N SER A 75 4.41 -8.43 -17.32
CA SER A 75 5.56 -8.66 -16.43
C SER A 75 6.41 -9.81 -16.94
N TRP A 76 7.72 -9.80 -16.65
CA TRP A 76 8.67 -10.83 -17.05
C TRP A 76 8.53 -12.16 -16.26
N TYR A 77 7.31 -12.69 -16.18
CA TYR A 77 7.00 -14.03 -15.67
C TYR A 77 6.15 -14.82 -16.67
N LYS A 78 6.27 -16.14 -16.59
CA LYS A 78 5.69 -17.08 -17.56
C LYS A 78 4.16 -17.17 -17.49
N ASP A 79 3.59 -17.24 -16.29
CA ASP A 79 2.16 -17.51 -16.12
C ASP A 79 1.39 -16.19 -15.94
N GLU A 80 0.52 -15.87 -16.90
CA GLU A 80 0.02 -14.49 -17.10
C GLU A 80 -1.36 -14.22 -16.49
N ALA A 81 -2.20 -15.25 -16.41
CA ALA A 81 -3.58 -15.12 -15.90
C ALA A 81 -3.59 -14.64 -14.44
N PRO A 82 -4.65 -13.93 -13.98
CA PRO A 82 -4.76 -13.53 -12.58
C PRO A 82 -4.74 -14.73 -11.62
N GLN A 83 -3.77 -14.74 -10.70
CA GLN A 83 -3.59 -15.79 -9.69
C GLN A 83 -3.95 -15.26 -8.30
N ALA A 84 -4.70 -16.06 -7.53
CA ALA A 84 -4.79 -15.84 -6.09
C ALA A 84 -3.43 -16.19 -5.47
N PRO A 85 -2.91 -15.44 -4.47
CA PRO A 85 -1.52 -15.61 -4.04
C PRO A 85 -1.18 -16.98 -3.42
N TRP A 86 -2.12 -17.70 -2.80
CA TRP A 86 -1.84 -19.05 -2.31
C TRP A 86 -1.54 -20.05 -3.45
N GLU A 87 -2.05 -19.79 -4.65
CA GLU A 87 -1.81 -20.56 -5.87
C GLU A 87 -0.82 -19.84 -6.81
N GLY A 88 -0.24 -18.73 -6.37
CA GLY A 88 0.62 -17.87 -7.17
C GLY A 88 1.94 -18.53 -7.53
N THR A 89 2.44 -18.20 -8.72
CA THR A 89 3.72 -18.66 -9.27
C THR A 89 4.63 -17.46 -9.57
N THR A 90 5.94 -17.67 -9.54
CA THR A 90 6.94 -16.62 -9.87
C THR A 90 8.05 -17.23 -10.73
N ILE A 91 7.69 -17.64 -11.95
CA ILE A 91 8.61 -18.28 -12.91
C ILE A 91 9.14 -17.20 -13.86
N PRO A 92 10.43 -16.82 -13.80
CA PRO A 92 10.97 -15.73 -14.63
C PRO A 92 10.92 -16.08 -16.13
N ALA A 93 10.55 -15.10 -16.94
CA ALA A 93 10.45 -15.19 -18.39
C ALA A 93 10.79 -13.85 -19.04
N TYR A 94 12.07 -13.45 -18.95
CA TYR A 94 12.57 -12.22 -19.55
C TYR A 94 12.72 -12.37 -21.08
N ASP A 95 12.15 -11.44 -21.83
CA ASP A 95 12.14 -11.41 -23.30
C ASP A 95 12.49 -10.03 -23.88
N GLY A 96 12.99 -9.11 -23.05
CA GLY A 96 13.31 -7.74 -23.44
C GLY A 96 12.18 -6.75 -23.15
N TRP A 97 12.39 -5.50 -23.54
CA TRP A 97 11.38 -4.45 -23.38
C TRP A 97 10.44 -4.42 -24.60
N SER A 98 9.14 -4.43 -24.36
CA SER A 98 8.12 -4.18 -25.37
C SER A 98 7.03 -3.27 -24.82
N ASP A 99 6.73 -2.17 -25.52
CA ASP A 99 5.71 -1.19 -25.12
C ASP A 99 4.31 -1.83 -24.99
N ASP A 100 3.99 -2.78 -25.86
CA ASP A 100 2.72 -3.53 -25.87
C ASP A 100 2.84 -4.94 -25.23
N GLY A 101 4.05 -5.31 -24.79
CA GLY A 101 4.36 -6.62 -24.24
C GLY A 101 4.82 -6.55 -22.78
N LYS A 102 5.86 -7.32 -22.43
CA LYS A 102 6.43 -7.32 -21.08
C LYS A 102 7.45 -6.19 -20.94
N TYR A 103 7.37 -5.42 -19.86
CA TYR A 103 8.25 -4.27 -19.63
C TYR A 103 8.63 -4.05 -18.15
N SER A 104 8.25 -4.98 -17.26
CA SER A 104 8.51 -4.83 -15.82
C SER A 104 8.73 -6.17 -15.12
N TRP A 105 9.50 -6.14 -14.03
CA TRP A 105 9.57 -7.27 -13.08
C TRP A 105 8.49 -7.20 -11.99
N VAL A 106 7.76 -6.10 -11.89
CA VAL A 106 6.64 -5.97 -10.94
C VAL A 106 5.43 -6.69 -11.53
N LYS A 107 4.74 -7.53 -10.74
CA LYS A 107 3.43 -8.09 -11.12
C LYS A 107 2.34 -7.01 -11.08
N SER A 108 1.13 -7.30 -11.57
CA SER A 108 0.00 -6.37 -11.57
C SER A 108 -1.12 -6.84 -10.62
N PRO A 109 -1.18 -6.35 -9.37
CA PRO A 109 -2.23 -6.71 -8.43
C PRO A 109 -3.57 -6.08 -8.80
N THR A 110 -4.65 -6.79 -8.49
CA THR A 110 -6.03 -6.29 -8.58
C THR A 110 -6.83 -6.71 -7.36
N PHE A 111 -7.86 -5.92 -7.04
CA PHE A 111 -8.84 -6.26 -6.03
C PHE A 111 -10.22 -6.43 -6.70
N TYR A 112 -10.72 -7.67 -6.76
CA TYR A 112 -11.89 -8.04 -7.57
C TYR A 112 -11.81 -7.49 -9.00
N GLY A 113 -10.64 -7.63 -9.63
CA GLY A 113 -10.35 -7.17 -10.99
C GLY A 113 -10.10 -5.67 -11.15
N LYS A 114 -10.22 -4.86 -10.08
CA LYS A 114 -10.00 -3.41 -10.14
C LYS A 114 -8.57 -3.03 -9.75
N THR A 115 -8.04 -1.98 -10.39
CA THR A 115 -6.81 -1.30 -9.95
C THR A 115 -7.08 -0.51 -8.68
N VAL A 116 -6.11 -0.50 -7.75
CA VAL A 116 -6.26 0.10 -6.42
C VAL A 116 -4.98 0.84 -6.04
N GLU A 117 -5.14 2.05 -5.50
CA GLU A 117 -4.04 2.76 -4.84
C GLU A 117 -4.01 2.41 -3.35
N VAL A 118 -2.83 2.02 -2.85
CA VAL A 118 -2.57 1.78 -1.43
C VAL A 118 -1.58 2.81 -0.88
N GLY A 119 -1.49 2.93 0.44
CA GLY A 119 -0.52 3.80 1.11
C GLY A 119 -1.16 4.93 1.91
N PRO A 120 -0.38 5.93 2.31
CA PRO A 120 -0.85 6.94 3.25
C PRO A 120 -2.06 7.76 2.78
N LEU A 121 -2.25 7.91 1.46
CA LEU A 121 -3.48 8.52 0.92
C LEU A 121 -4.69 7.61 1.20
N ALA A 122 -4.61 6.34 0.82
CA ALA A 122 -5.67 5.35 1.06
C ALA A 122 -6.01 5.26 2.55
N ASN A 123 -5.00 5.11 3.41
CA ASN A 123 -5.15 5.04 4.86
C ASN A 123 -5.87 6.28 5.44
N MET A 124 -5.46 7.48 5.01
CA MET A 124 -6.12 8.72 5.45
C MET A 124 -7.57 8.78 4.98
N LEU A 125 -7.86 8.49 3.71
CA LEU A 125 -9.22 8.54 3.17
C LEU A 125 -10.14 7.54 3.86
N VAL A 126 -9.67 6.32 4.13
CA VAL A 126 -10.41 5.30 4.90
C VAL A 126 -10.70 5.78 6.33
N LYS A 127 -9.72 6.38 7.02
CA LYS A 127 -9.92 6.94 8.36
C LYS A 127 -10.92 8.10 8.37
N LEU A 128 -10.92 8.95 7.34
CA LEU A 128 -11.91 10.01 7.17
C LEU A 128 -13.31 9.43 6.95
N ALA A 129 -13.44 8.42 6.08
CA ALA A 129 -14.69 7.71 5.83
C ALA A 129 -15.23 7.02 7.10
N ALA A 130 -14.34 6.50 7.93
CA ALA A 130 -14.67 5.93 9.23
C ALA A 130 -15.03 6.97 10.32
N GLY A 131 -14.98 8.27 10.01
CA GLY A 131 -15.31 9.33 10.96
C GLY A 131 -14.30 9.46 12.11
N ARG A 132 -13.05 9.04 11.92
CA ARG A 132 -12.02 9.08 12.98
C ARG A 132 -11.64 10.53 13.31
N GLU A 133 -12.06 11.02 14.47
CA GLU A 133 -11.83 12.40 14.91
C GLU A 133 -10.35 12.81 14.94
N SER A 134 -9.46 11.91 15.41
CA SER A 134 -8.01 12.17 15.45
C SER A 134 -7.45 12.51 14.06
N THR A 135 -7.92 11.82 13.02
CA THR A 135 -7.50 12.07 11.64
C THR A 135 -8.08 13.36 11.11
N GLN A 136 -9.38 13.61 11.37
CA GLN A 136 -10.05 14.85 10.97
C GLN A 136 -9.36 16.07 11.60
N ASN A 137 -9.07 16.01 12.90
CA ASN A 137 -8.40 17.09 13.64
C ASN A 137 -6.99 17.34 13.09
N LYS A 138 -6.20 16.28 12.85
CA LYS A 138 -4.84 16.44 12.32
C LYS A 138 -4.81 17.00 10.91
N LEU A 139 -5.75 16.58 10.06
CA LEU A 139 -5.93 17.17 8.73
C LEU A 139 -6.33 18.65 8.84
N ASN A 140 -7.29 18.98 9.70
CA ASN A 140 -7.75 20.35 9.91
C ASN A 140 -6.64 21.29 10.40
N GLU A 141 -5.70 20.81 11.22
CA GLU A 141 -4.50 21.58 11.60
C GLU A 141 -3.66 21.96 10.36
N ILE A 142 -3.44 21.02 9.44
CA ILE A 142 -2.71 21.25 8.19
C ILE A 142 -3.47 22.24 7.30
N VAL A 143 -4.79 22.07 7.16
CA VAL A 143 -5.66 22.97 6.40
C VAL A 143 -5.66 24.38 6.99
N ALA A 144 -5.72 24.53 8.31
CA ALA A 144 -5.67 25.83 8.97
C ALA A 144 -4.34 26.57 8.70
N ILE A 145 -3.21 25.84 8.68
CA ILE A 145 -1.92 26.43 8.31
C ILE A 145 -1.94 26.85 6.83
N TYR A 146 -2.45 26.01 5.93
CA TYR A 146 -2.59 26.35 4.52
C TYR A 146 -3.45 27.60 4.30
N GLN A 147 -4.60 27.68 4.98
CA GLN A 147 -5.50 28.84 4.98
C GLN A 147 -4.80 30.10 5.49
N LYS A 148 -4.02 30.01 6.57
CA LYS A 148 -3.24 31.15 7.08
C LYS A 148 -2.19 31.65 6.08
N LEU A 149 -1.61 30.76 5.28
CA LEU A 149 -0.54 31.09 4.34
C LEU A 149 -1.02 31.58 2.97
N THR A 150 -2.23 31.16 2.56
CA THR A 150 -2.72 31.37 1.20
C THR A 150 -4.04 32.14 1.12
N GLY A 151 -4.81 32.20 2.20
CA GLY A 151 -6.18 32.69 2.19
C GLY A 151 -7.20 31.70 1.61
N ASN A 152 -6.79 30.48 1.22
CA ASN A 152 -7.65 29.45 0.64
C ASN A 152 -7.79 28.22 1.54
N THR A 153 -8.92 27.52 1.42
CA THR A 153 -9.16 26.23 2.10
C THR A 153 -8.79 25.04 1.20
N LEU A 154 -8.77 23.84 1.77
CA LEU A 154 -8.49 22.59 1.08
C LEU A 154 -9.64 21.60 1.33
N GLU A 155 -10.25 21.13 0.24
CA GLU A 155 -11.36 20.17 0.27
C GLU A 155 -10.90 18.72 0.05
N VAL A 156 -11.69 17.75 0.49
CA VAL A 156 -11.38 16.31 0.32
C VAL A 156 -11.14 15.95 -1.15
N ALA A 157 -11.87 16.54 -2.08
CA ALA A 157 -11.67 16.33 -3.52
C ALA A 157 -10.23 16.63 -3.97
N GLN A 158 -9.57 17.61 -3.36
CA GLN A 158 -8.19 18.00 -3.65
C GLN A 158 -7.15 17.05 -3.05
N LEU A 159 -7.54 16.14 -2.15
CA LEU A 159 -6.65 15.12 -1.58
C LEU A 159 -6.35 13.99 -2.58
N HIS A 160 -7.15 13.83 -3.63
CA HIS A 160 -6.88 12.86 -4.70
C HIS A 160 -5.82 13.39 -5.68
N SER A 161 -4.62 13.66 -5.16
CA SER A 161 -3.56 14.38 -5.85
C SER A 161 -2.17 14.04 -5.31
N THR A 162 -1.12 14.51 -6.00
CA THR A 162 0.27 14.42 -5.56
C THR A 162 0.48 15.03 -4.17
N LEU A 163 -0.03 16.25 -3.92
CA LEU A 163 0.09 16.88 -2.60
C LEU A 163 -0.78 16.21 -1.54
N GLY A 164 -1.97 15.74 -1.91
CA GLY A 164 -2.84 14.98 -1.02
C GLY A 164 -2.19 13.71 -0.47
N ARG A 165 -1.40 13.01 -1.30
CA ARG A 165 -0.61 11.84 -0.88
C ARG A 165 0.48 12.18 0.14
N ILE A 166 1.12 13.35 -0.01
CA ILE A 166 2.12 13.85 0.95
C ILE A 166 1.44 14.27 2.27
N ILE A 167 0.27 14.90 2.19
CA ILE A 167 -0.54 15.25 3.36
C ILE A 167 -0.90 13.98 4.13
N GLY A 168 -1.42 12.94 3.46
CA GLY A 168 -1.76 11.65 4.08
C GLY A 168 -0.59 11.03 4.84
N ARG A 169 0.62 11.07 4.25
CA ARG A 169 1.85 10.61 4.92
C ARG A 169 2.18 11.42 6.17
N THR A 170 1.97 12.73 6.14
CA THR A 170 2.22 13.61 7.28
C THR A 170 1.22 13.36 8.40
N VAL A 171 -0.08 13.26 8.07
CA VAL A 171 -1.14 12.95 9.03
C VAL A 171 -0.85 11.63 9.73
N HIS A 172 -0.50 10.59 8.97
CA HIS A 172 -0.14 9.28 9.53
C HIS A 172 1.02 9.39 10.53
N CYS A 173 2.10 10.08 10.17
CA CYS A 173 3.26 10.26 11.05
C CYS A 173 2.91 10.98 12.36
N CYS A 174 2.02 11.97 12.30
CA CYS A 174 1.55 12.67 13.50
C CYS A 174 0.70 11.77 14.41
N GLU A 175 -0.22 10.97 13.86
CA GLU A 175 -1.04 10.05 14.65
C GLU A 175 -0.22 8.93 15.31
N LEU A 176 0.86 8.48 14.67
CA LEU A 176 1.73 7.44 15.22
C LEU A 176 2.39 7.83 16.55
N GLN A 177 2.51 9.13 16.85
CA GLN A 177 3.04 9.58 18.14
C GLN A 177 2.12 9.18 19.30
N ASP A 178 0.80 9.31 19.11
CA ASP A 178 -0.19 8.91 20.10
C ASP A 178 -0.24 7.38 20.26
N ILE A 179 -0.05 6.64 19.16
CA ILE A 179 0.05 5.17 19.19
C ILE A 179 1.25 4.72 20.04
N LEU A 180 2.42 5.32 19.85
CA LEU A 180 3.61 5.00 20.64
C LEU A 180 3.39 5.22 22.14
N GLN A 181 2.80 6.36 22.53
CA GLN A 181 2.52 6.67 23.93
C GLN A 181 1.46 5.72 24.52
N ASN A 182 0.39 5.46 23.76
CA ASN A 182 -0.67 4.54 24.18
C ASN A 182 -0.13 3.13 24.43
N GLN A 183 0.61 2.58 23.47
CA GLN A 183 1.10 1.20 23.55
C GLN A 183 2.18 1.01 24.61
N TYR A 184 3.06 1.99 24.81
CA TYR A 184 4.01 1.98 25.92
C TYR A 184 3.28 1.94 27.27
N SER A 185 2.27 2.80 27.46
CA SER A 185 1.47 2.83 28.68
C SER A 185 0.69 1.52 28.90
N ALA A 186 0.13 0.95 27.84
CA ALA A 186 -0.59 -0.32 27.87
C ALA A 186 0.33 -1.48 28.31
N LEU A 187 1.55 -1.55 27.77
CA LEU A 187 2.55 -2.55 28.14
C LEU A 187 2.95 -2.45 29.61
N ILE A 188 3.30 -1.24 30.09
CA ILE A 188 3.65 -1.02 31.50
C ILE A 188 2.49 -1.40 32.42
N THR A 189 1.26 -1.03 32.05
CA THR A 189 0.06 -1.38 32.80
C THR A 189 -0.17 -2.89 32.86
N ASN A 190 0.03 -3.62 31.76
CA ASN A 190 -0.16 -5.07 31.71
C ASN A 190 0.89 -5.81 32.55
N ILE A 191 2.16 -5.37 32.48
CA ILE A 191 3.24 -5.88 33.34
C ILE A 191 2.90 -5.64 34.83
N GLY A 192 2.36 -4.47 35.16
CA GLY A 192 1.90 -4.13 36.52
C GLY A 192 0.76 -5.02 37.05
N LYS A 193 0.04 -5.72 36.17
CA LYS A 193 -0.97 -6.74 36.53
C LYS A 193 -0.38 -8.15 36.69
N GLY A 194 0.92 -8.31 36.49
CA GLY A 194 1.65 -9.57 36.66
C GLY A 194 1.76 -10.43 35.40
N ASP A 195 1.31 -9.95 34.24
CA ASP A 195 1.48 -10.68 32.98
C ASP A 195 2.81 -10.34 32.31
N HIS A 196 3.66 -11.36 32.20
CA HIS A 196 4.96 -11.33 31.53
C HIS A 196 5.04 -12.37 30.39
N THR A 197 3.88 -12.84 29.91
CA THR A 197 3.78 -13.81 28.82
C THR A 197 4.12 -13.14 27.50
N THR A 198 5.09 -13.68 26.76
CA THR A 198 5.58 -13.08 25.51
C THR A 198 5.66 -14.07 24.34
N PHE A 199 5.47 -15.37 24.60
CA PHE A 199 5.65 -16.40 23.58
C PHE A 199 4.76 -17.60 23.83
N VAL A 200 4.12 -18.09 22.76
CA VAL A 200 3.43 -19.38 22.71
C VAL A 200 4.14 -20.22 21.66
N LYS A 201 4.74 -21.35 22.08
CA LYS A 201 5.46 -22.24 21.17
C LYS A 201 4.50 -22.83 20.14
N PRO A 202 4.72 -22.64 18.82
CA PRO A 202 3.85 -23.23 17.82
C PRO A 202 4.08 -24.74 17.72
N ASN A 203 3.02 -25.48 17.41
CA ASN A 203 3.09 -26.85 16.93
C ASN A 203 2.85 -26.84 15.42
N ILE A 204 3.83 -27.33 14.64
CA ILE A 204 3.71 -27.43 13.18
C ILE A 204 3.44 -28.90 12.85
N PRO A 205 2.23 -29.27 12.38
CA PRO A 205 1.93 -30.64 12.00
C PRO A 205 2.85 -31.11 10.86
N ALA A 206 3.37 -32.34 10.99
CA ALA A 206 4.25 -32.94 9.99
C ALA A 206 3.50 -33.42 8.72
N THR A 207 2.17 -33.43 8.75
CA THR A 207 1.31 -33.83 7.64
C THR A 207 0.16 -32.85 7.47
N GLY A 208 -0.40 -32.81 6.25
CA GLY A 208 -1.53 -31.95 5.91
C GLY A 208 -1.11 -30.66 5.22
N GLU A 209 -2.10 -29.87 4.81
CA GLU A 209 -1.92 -28.60 4.11
C GLU A 209 -2.63 -27.47 4.88
N PHE A 210 -1.89 -26.40 5.15
CA PHE A 210 -2.37 -25.23 5.91
C PHE A 210 -2.05 -23.95 5.14
N LYS A 211 -3.05 -23.09 4.95
CA LYS A 211 -2.92 -21.80 4.27
C LYS A 211 -3.02 -20.67 5.30
N GLY A 212 -2.05 -19.76 5.28
CA GLY A 212 -2.01 -18.59 6.16
C GLY A 212 -1.76 -17.32 5.36
N VAL A 213 -2.30 -16.21 5.85
CA VAL A 213 -2.02 -14.87 5.33
C VAL A 213 -1.76 -13.92 6.51
N GLY A 214 -0.71 -13.12 6.40
CA GLY A 214 -0.39 -12.05 7.35
C GLY A 214 -0.52 -10.70 6.69
N PHE A 215 -1.44 -9.86 7.18
CA PHE A 215 -1.63 -8.49 6.72
C PHE A 215 -0.92 -7.49 7.64
N LEU A 216 -0.45 -6.39 7.07
CA LEU A 216 0.18 -5.30 7.80
C LEU A 216 0.00 -3.98 7.03
N GLU A 217 -0.32 -2.89 7.71
CA GLU A 217 -0.37 -1.56 7.09
C GLU A 217 1.02 -0.91 7.17
N ALA A 218 1.84 -1.18 6.15
CA ALA A 218 3.22 -0.72 6.08
C ALA A 218 3.29 0.80 5.79
N PRO A 219 4.46 1.45 5.93
CA PRO A 219 4.60 2.88 5.61
C PRO A 219 4.13 3.27 4.19
N ARG A 220 4.19 2.32 3.24
CA ARG A 220 3.79 2.48 1.84
C ARG A 220 2.39 1.93 1.53
N GLY A 221 1.69 1.32 2.50
CA GLY A 221 0.32 0.78 2.36
C GLY A 221 0.16 -0.67 2.79
N MET A 222 -0.93 -1.30 2.36
CA MET A 222 -1.23 -2.71 2.66
C MET A 222 -0.13 -3.65 2.13
N LEU A 223 0.44 -4.41 3.05
CA LEU A 223 1.32 -5.55 2.84
C LEU A 223 0.56 -6.85 3.14
N SER A 224 0.78 -7.89 2.34
CA SER A 224 0.27 -9.23 2.63
C SER A 224 1.30 -10.31 2.27
N HIS A 225 1.58 -11.20 3.22
CA HIS A 225 2.41 -12.39 3.03
C HIS A 225 1.53 -13.63 3.07
N TRP A 226 1.65 -14.49 2.07
CA TRP A 226 0.80 -15.65 1.84
C TRP A 226 1.66 -16.90 1.90
N MET A 227 1.40 -17.76 2.87
CA MET A 227 2.17 -18.98 3.11
C MET A 227 1.28 -20.21 2.97
N VAL A 228 1.77 -21.21 2.25
CA VAL A 228 1.18 -22.56 2.21
C VAL A 228 2.19 -23.53 2.84
N ILE A 229 1.82 -24.11 3.98
CA ILE A 229 2.60 -25.18 4.62
C ILE A 229 2.02 -26.52 4.16
N LYS A 230 2.88 -27.41 3.67
CA LYS A 230 2.52 -28.79 3.35
C LYS A 230 3.56 -29.72 3.94
N ASP A 231 3.11 -30.74 4.65
CA ASP A 231 3.95 -31.76 5.27
C ASP A 231 5.11 -31.16 6.11
N GLY A 232 4.76 -30.14 6.92
CA GLY A 232 5.67 -29.48 7.85
C GLY A 232 6.63 -28.45 7.25
N ILE A 233 6.62 -28.23 5.93
CA ILE A 233 7.50 -27.26 5.24
C ILE A 233 6.70 -26.24 4.41
N ILE A 234 7.34 -25.11 4.08
CA ILE A 234 6.75 -24.10 3.18
C ILE A 234 6.77 -24.67 1.75
N SER A 235 5.59 -24.81 1.16
CA SER A 235 5.39 -25.32 -0.21
C SER A 235 5.08 -24.21 -1.22
N ASN A 236 4.50 -23.10 -0.77
CA ASN A 236 4.38 -21.86 -1.54
C ASN A 236 4.52 -20.64 -0.61
N TYR A 237 5.12 -19.57 -1.14
CA TYR A 237 5.23 -18.29 -0.46
C TYR A 237 5.11 -17.17 -1.47
N GLN A 238 4.12 -16.28 -1.29
CA GLN A 238 3.94 -15.10 -2.13
C GLN A 238 3.82 -13.86 -1.24
N ALA A 239 4.50 -12.78 -1.64
CA ALA A 239 4.37 -11.48 -1.00
C ALA A 239 3.70 -10.52 -1.98
N VAL A 240 2.56 -9.95 -1.61
CA VAL A 240 1.89 -8.89 -2.37
C VAL A 240 2.05 -7.60 -1.58
N VAL A 241 2.89 -6.72 -2.08
CA VAL A 241 3.52 -5.64 -1.30
C VAL A 241 3.07 -4.27 -1.81
N PRO A 242 3.08 -3.19 -0.99
CA PRO A 242 2.38 -1.96 -1.37
C PRO A 242 2.90 -1.31 -2.66
N SER A 243 4.22 -1.38 -2.89
CA SER A 243 4.79 -0.87 -4.13
C SER A 243 4.42 -1.71 -5.33
N THR A 244 4.13 -3.01 -5.17
CA THR A 244 3.60 -3.87 -6.24
C THR A 244 2.24 -3.35 -6.73
N TRP A 245 1.33 -3.00 -5.81
CA TRP A 245 0.02 -2.40 -6.15
C TRP A 245 0.16 -1.10 -6.94
N ASN A 246 1.05 -0.21 -6.49
CA ASN A 246 1.12 1.13 -7.03
C ASN A 246 1.98 1.23 -8.31
N SER A 247 3.05 0.44 -8.41
CA SER A 247 4.02 0.48 -9.52
C SER A 247 3.85 -0.64 -10.56
N GLY A 248 2.89 -1.56 -10.34
CA GLY A 248 2.59 -2.63 -11.27
C GLY A 248 2.33 -2.10 -12.69
N PRO A 249 2.75 -2.83 -13.73
CA PRO A 249 2.46 -2.48 -15.11
C PRO A 249 0.95 -2.67 -15.38
N ARG A 250 0.54 -2.42 -16.64
CA ARG A 250 -0.80 -2.74 -17.14
C ARG A 250 -1.21 -4.17 -16.73
N ASN A 251 -2.45 -4.31 -16.27
CA ASN A 251 -2.95 -5.59 -15.78
C ASN A 251 -3.35 -6.54 -16.94
N PHE A 252 -3.98 -7.67 -16.62
CA PHE A 252 -4.45 -8.64 -17.62
C PHE A 252 -5.41 -8.05 -18.67
N ASN A 253 -6.21 -7.05 -18.27
CA ASN A 253 -7.19 -6.35 -19.11
C ASN A 253 -6.63 -5.07 -19.74
N ASP A 254 -5.31 -4.84 -19.66
CA ASP A 254 -4.63 -3.64 -20.11
C ASP A 254 -4.97 -2.36 -19.32
N ASP A 255 -5.63 -2.47 -18.17
CA ASP A 255 -5.89 -1.33 -17.29
C ASP A 255 -4.59 -0.83 -16.65
N VAL A 256 -4.47 0.50 -16.56
CA VAL A 256 -3.26 1.21 -16.15
C VAL A 256 -3.15 1.26 -14.62
N GLY A 257 -1.95 1.01 -14.09
CA GLY A 257 -1.64 1.06 -12.66
C GLY A 257 -1.54 2.50 -12.09
N PRO A 258 -1.52 2.67 -10.75
CA PRO A 258 -1.53 4.00 -10.11
C PRO A 258 -0.38 4.92 -10.53
N TYR A 259 0.84 4.42 -10.70
CA TYR A 259 1.98 5.24 -11.14
C TYR A 259 1.78 5.78 -12.55
N GLU A 260 1.53 4.90 -13.50
CA GLU A 260 1.32 5.23 -14.91
C GLU A 260 0.14 6.20 -15.07
N GLN A 261 -0.99 5.93 -14.40
CA GLN A 261 -2.19 6.76 -14.47
C GLN A 261 -1.94 8.16 -13.89
N SER A 262 -1.18 8.27 -12.80
CA SER A 262 -0.91 9.54 -12.14
C SER A 262 -0.10 10.52 -12.99
N LEU A 263 0.64 10.03 -13.99
CA LEU A 263 1.48 10.84 -14.85
C LEU A 263 0.74 11.43 -16.06
N VAL A 264 -0.40 10.85 -16.44
CA VAL A 264 -1.21 11.35 -17.56
C VAL A 264 -1.61 12.81 -17.32
N GLY A 265 -1.27 13.69 -18.27
CA GLY A 265 -1.54 15.13 -18.19
C GLY A 265 -0.51 15.94 -17.38
N THR A 266 0.61 15.34 -16.97
CA THR A 266 1.69 16.08 -16.30
C THR A 266 2.38 17.02 -17.28
N PRO A 267 2.44 18.34 -17.02
CA PRO A 267 3.22 19.26 -17.84
C PRO A 267 4.72 18.99 -17.63
N VAL A 268 5.50 19.06 -18.70
CA VAL A 268 6.95 18.87 -18.66
C VAL A 268 7.62 20.07 -19.31
N ALA A 269 8.27 20.90 -18.51
CA ALA A 269 8.93 22.12 -18.99
C ALA A 269 10.19 21.81 -19.81
N ASP A 270 11.00 20.84 -19.36
CA ASP A 270 12.21 20.35 -20.03
C ASP A 270 12.16 18.82 -20.12
N PRO A 271 11.94 18.23 -21.31
CA PRO A 271 11.91 16.78 -21.49
C PRO A 271 13.21 16.07 -21.09
N ASN A 272 14.36 16.76 -21.13
CA ASN A 272 15.64 16.19 -20.72
C ASN A 272 15.83 16.23 -19.19
N LYS A 273 14.98 16.98 -18.48
CA LYS A 273 14.99 17.12 -17.01
C LYS A 273 13.55 17.10 -16.48
N PRO A 274 12.83 15.97 -16.59
CA PRO A 274 11.40 15.89 -16.32
C PRO A 274 11.10 15.86 -14.80
N LEU A 275 11.43 16.95 -14.10
CA LEU A 275 11.25 17.10 -12.65
C LEU A 275 9.80 16.86 -12.23
N GLU A 276 8.85 17.27 -13.07
CA GLU A 276 7.43 17.17 -12.79
C GLU A 276 6.97 15.71 -12.69
N VAL A 277 7.50 14.84 -13.55
CA VAL A 277 7.27 13.39 -13.49
C VAL A 277 7.83 12.83 -12.18
N VAL A 278 9.07 13.19 -11.86
CA VAL A 278 9.76 12.72 -10.65
C VAL A 278 9.02 13.15 -9.39
N ARG A 279 8.46 14.37 -9.35
CA ARG A 279 7.64 14.87 -8.21
C ARG A 279 6.42 13.97 -7.96
N THR A 280 5.67 13.63 -8.99
CA THR A 280 4.50 12.77 -8.85
C THR A 280 4.90 11.37 -8.39
N ILE A 281 5.91 10.74 -9.01
CA ILE A 281 6.37 9.41 -8.63
C ILE A 281 6.88 9.37 -7.18
N HIS A 282 7.72 10.32 -6.77
CA HIS A 282 8.21 10.39 -5.39
C HIS A 282 7.10 10.57 -4.35
N SER A 283 5.95 11.14 -4.71
CA SER A 283 4.83 11.27 -3.78
C SER A 283 4.28 9.93 -3.30
N PHE A 284 4.44 8.86 -4.10
CA PHE A 284 4.10 7.50 -3.72
C PHE A 284 5.16 6.80 -2.86
N ASP A 285 6.34 7.41 -2.69
CA ASP A 285 7.47 6.83 -1.98
C ASP A 285 7.84 5.42 -2.52
N PRO A 286 8.36 5.30 -3.77
CA PRO A 286 8.63 4.00 -4.37
C PRO A 286 9.73 3.20 -3.63
N CYS A 287 9.50 1.90 -3.44
CA CYS A 287 10.53 0.95 -3.00
C CYS A 287 10.59 -0.22 -3.99
N MET A 288 11.53 -0.20 -4.93
CA MET A 288 11.59 -1.22 -5.99
C MET A 288 12.08 -2.59 -5.50
N ALA A 289 12.97 -2.63 -4.49
CA ALA A 289 13.30 -3.87 -3.80
C ALA A 289 12.07 -4.51 -3.16
N CYS A 290 11.17 -3.68 -2.61
CA CYS A 290 9.88 -4.10 -2.09
C CYS A 290 8.86 -4.44 -3.19
N ALA A 291 9.03 -4.01 -4.45
CA ALA A 291 8.04 -4.27 -5.50
C ALA A 291 8.32 -5.58 -6.25
N VAL A 292 9.59 -5.99 -6.32
CA VAL A 292 10.04 -7.15 -7.11
C VAL A 292 10.52 -8.31 -6.24
N HIS A 293 10.95 -8.06 -4.99
CA HIS A 293 11.40 -9.10 -4.06
C HIS A 293 12.60 -9.94 -4.53
N VAL A 294 13.48 -9.38 -5.36
CA VAL A 294 14.71 -10.08 -5.79
C VAL A 294 15.62 -10.29 -4.59
N VAL A 295 15.53 -11.46 -3.96
CA VAL A 295 16.36 -11.88 -2.85
C VAL A 295 16.77 -13.34 -3.10
N ASP A 296 18.08 -13.58 -3.22
CA ASP A 296 18.66 -14.90 -2.98
C ASP A 296 19.11 -14.97 -1.52
N ALA A 297 18.71 -16.02 -0.81
CA ALA A 297 19.15 -16.27 0.57
C ALA A 297 20.62 -16.71 0.64
N ASP A 298 21.17 -17.24 -0.45
CA ASP A 298 22.56 -17.69 -0.56
C ASP A 298 23.51 -16.61 -1.12
N GLY A 299 22.98 -15.43 -1.45
CA GLY A 299 23.76 -14.29 -1.93
C GLY A 299 24.25 -14.41 -3.38
N ASN A 300 23.72 -15.35 -4.17
CA ASN A 300 24.03 -15.44 -5.59
C ASN A 300 23.28 -14.36 -6.38
N GLU A 301 23.81 -14.08 -7.57
CA GLU A 301 23.17 -13.18 -8.53
C GLU A 301 21.86 -13.82 -9.04
N VAL A 302 20.71 -13.31 -8.59
CA VAL A 302 19.39 -13.85 -8.93
C VAL A 302 19.06 -13.64 -10.41
N VAL A 303 19.38 -12.48 -10.95
CA VAL A 303 19.22 -12.12 -12.37
C VAL A 303 20.29 -11.09 -12.74
N SER A 304 21.05 -11.38 -13.80
CA SER A 304 21.93 -10.40 -14.46
C SER A 304 21.28 -9.93 -15.76
N VAL A 305 20.86 -8.66 -15.83
CA VAL A 305 20.35 -8.07 -17.08
C VAL A 305 21.35 -7.04 -17.58
N LYS A 306 22.01 -7.34 -18.70
CA LYS A 306 22.81 -6.37 -19.43
C LYS A 306 21.93 -5.70 -20.47
N VAL A 307 21.50 -4.48 -20.20
CA VAL A 307 20.85 -3.62 -21.19
C VAL A 307 21.95 -2.99 -22.04
N LEU A 308 21.91 -3.21 -23.35
CA LEU A 308 22.81 -2.60 -24.34
C LEU A 308 22.36 -1.17 -24.68
#